data_AF-A0A962N4J6-F1
#
_entry.id   AF-A0A962N4J6-F1
#
_cell.length_a   1.000
_cell.length_b   1.000
_cell.length_c   1.000
_cell.angle_alpha   90.00
_cell.angle_beta   90.00
_cell.angle_gamma   90.00
#
_symmetry.space_group_name_H-M   'P 1'
#
loop_
_entity.id
_entity.type
_entity.pdbx_description
1 polymer ?
#
loop_
_entity_poly.entity_id
_entity_poly.type
_entity_poly.pdbx_seq_one_letter_code
_entity_poly.pdbx_strand_id
1 'polypeptide(L)'
;VRNLTSLVSARTETTRLMSLLLGAVATISLIVGGIGIMNIMLVSVTERIREIGLRMAIGATPGDIQRQFLAEAMMISLGGGAIGIAIGIGGSLLASRYGALPVQLDFQVIALATAFAVATGLFFGYYPARKAARLDPIEALRQ
;
A
#
# COMPACT_ATOMS: atom_id res chain seq x y z
N VAL A 1 14.99 39.06 -24.45
CA VAL A 1 13.68 38.45 -24.12
C VAL A 1 13.56 36.98 -24.58
N ARG A 2 13.92 36.61 -25.82
CA ARG A 2 13.89 35.20 -26.31
C ARG A 2 14.65 34.18 -25.45
N ASN A 3 15.73 34.60 -24.78
CA ASN A 3 16.59 33.71 -23.98
C ASN A 3 15.97 33.33 -22.61
N LEU A 4 15.15 34.20 -22.01
CA LEU A 4 14.47 33.90 -20.74
C LEU A 4 13.29 32.96 -20.98
N THR A 5 12.55 33.14 -22.07
CA THR A 5 11.47 32.22 -22.45
C THR A 5 12.00 30.84 -22.82
N SER A 6 13.11 30.73 -23.57
CA SER A 6 13.71 29.42 -23.86
C SER A 6 14.27 28.73 -22.61
N LEU A 7 14.88 29.46 -21.68
CA LEU A 7 15.36 28.91 -20.41
C LEU A 7 14.22 28.46 -19.49
N VAL A 8 13.13 29.22 -19.41
CA VAL A 8 11.94 28.85 -18.62
C VAL A 8 11.25 27.64 -19.24
N SER A 9 11.07 27.60 -20.57
CA SER A 9 10.49 26.45 -21.25
C SER A 9 11.32 25.17 -21.05
N ALA A 10 12.66 25.26 -21.18
CA ALA A 10 13.56 24.13 -20.95
C ALA A 10 13.53 23.62 -19.50
N ARG A 11 13.46 24.52 -18.50
CA ARG A 11 13.28 24.10 -17.10
C ARG A 11 11.92 23.44 -16.86
N THR A 12 10.85 23.99 -17.41
CA THR A 12 9.50 23.44 -17.23
C THR A 12 9.38 22.04 -17.83
N GLU A 13 10.00 21.82 -18.98
CA GLU A 13 10.03 20.51 -19.65
C GLU A 13 10.84 19.48 -18.85
N THR A 14 12.01 19.85 -18.34
CA THR A 14 12.82 18.94 -17.50
C THR A 14 12.12 18.60 -16.18
N THR A 15 11.48 19.57 -15.51
CA THR A 15 10.66 19.30 -14.31
C THR A 15 9.49 18.38 -14.62
N ARG A 16 8.80 18.57 -15.75
CA ARG A 16 7.69 17.69 -16.17
C ARG A 16 8.16 16.26 -16.41
N LEU A 17 9.29 16.08 -17.10
CA LEU A 17 9.89 14.76 -17.32
C LEU A 17 10.27 14.09 -15.99
N MET A 18 10.90 14.82 -15.07
CA MET A 18 11.25 14.30 -13.74
C MET A 18 10.00 13.91 -12.94
N SER A 19 8.95 14.72 -12.98
CA SER A 19 7.67 14.41 -12.31
C SER A 19 7.03 13.15 -12.87
N LEU A 20 7.07 12.95 -14.19
CA LEU A 20 6.57 11.74 -14.85
C LEU A 20 7.38 10.50 -14.45
N LEU A 21 8.71 10.61 -14.43
CA LEU A 21 9.60 9.52 -14.02
C LEU A 21 9.35 9.13 -12.57
N LEU A 22 9.29 10.10 -11.65
CA LEU A 22 8.99 9.86 -10.24
C LEU A 22 7.60 9.25 -10.04
N GLY A 23 6.60 9.76 -10.78
CA GLY A 23 5.25 9.19 -10.76
C GLY A 23 5.21 7.74 -11.25
N ALA A 24 5.95 7.41 -12.31
CA ALA A 24 6.05 6.04 -12.83
C ALA A 24 6.71 5.11 -11.82
N VAL A 25 7.84 5.52 -11.23
CA VAL A 25 8.54 4.73 -10.19
C VAL A 25 7.64 4.51 -8.98
N ALA A 26 6.99 5.56 -8.48
CA ALA A 26 6.05 5.46 -7.36
C ALA A 26 4.91 4.48 -7.64
N THR A 27 4.34 4.52 -8.86
CA THR A 27 3.28 3.60 -9.27
C THR A 27 3.76 2.15 -9.30
N ILE A 28 4.95 1.89 -9.85
CA ILE A 28 5.54 0.54 -9.89
C ILE A 28 5.80 0.05 -8.46
N SER A 29 6.38 0.88 -7.60
CA SER A 29 6.62 0.55 -6.19
C SER A 29 5.34 0.19 -5.46
N LEU A 30 4.24 0.91 -5.73
CA LEU A 30 2.94 0.64 -5.15
C LEU A 30 2.38 -0.72 -5.58
N ILE A 31 2.53 -1.09 -6.86
CA ILE A 31 2.13 -2.41 -7.37
C ILE A 31 2.96 -3.53 -6.73
N VAL A 32 4.29 -3.39 -6.69
CA VAL A 32 5.19 -4.39 -6.09
C VAL A 32 4.91 -4.55 -4.60
N GLY A 33 4.72 -3.46 -3.88
CA GLY A 33 4.31 -3.48 -2.47
C GLY A 33 2.97 -4.16 -2.26
N GLY A 34 1.98 -3.86 -3.11
CA GLY A 34 0.66 -4.50 -3.09
C GLY A 34 0.72 -6.01 -3.33
N ILE A 35 1.52 -6.47 -4.29
CA ILE A 35 1.77 -7.90 -4.52
C ILE A 35 2.40 -8.55 -3.28
N GLY A 36 3.32 -7.86 -2.61
CA GLY A 36 3.90 -8.30 -1.34
C GLY A 36 2.86 -8.53 -0.25
N ILE A 37 1.94 -7.57 -0.05
CA ILE A 37 0.83 -7.69 0.90
C ILE A 37 -0.04 -8.90 0.56
N MET A 38 -0.40 -9.06 -0.71
CA MET A 38 -1.20 -10.19 -1.18
C MET A 38 -0.50 -11.53 -0.88
N ASN A 39 0.80 -11.63 -1.14
CA ASN A 39 1.54 -12.88 -0.94
C ASN A 39 1.68 -13.24 0.55
N ILE A 40 2.02 -12.26 1.40
CA ILE A 40 2.07 -12.47 2.85
C ILE A 40 0.70 -12.94 3.36
N MET A 41 -0.38 -12.33 2.88
CA MET A 41 -1.72 -12.72 3.29
C MET A 41 -2.12 -14.11 2.79
N LEU A 42 -1.75 -14.48 1.57
CA LEU A 42 -1.98 -15.84 1.06
C LEU A 42 -1.27 -16.88 1.93
N VAL A 43 -0.01 -16.63 2.29
CA VAL A 43 0.75 -17.52 3.18
C VAL A 43 0.10 -17.60 4.56
N SER A 44 -0.25 -16.46 5.15
CA SER A 44 -0.92 -16.40 6.46
C SER A 44 -2.26 -17.16 6.47
N VAL A 45 -3.06 -17.03 5.41
CA VAL A 45 -4.31 -17.79 5.26
C VAL A 45 -4.01 -19.28 5.21
N THR A 46 -2.99 -19.70 4.45
CA THR A 46 -2.62 -21.12 4.35
C THR A 46 -2.12 -21.71 5.67
N GLU A 47 -1.35 -20.95 6.46
CA GLU A 47 -0.87 -21.39 7.77
C GLU A 47 -2.02 -21.52 8.79
N ARG A 48 -3.07 -20.72 8.63
CA ARG A 48 -4.22 -20.66 9.54
C ARG A 48 -5.45 -21.44 9.03
N ILE A 49 -5.30 -22.30 8.01
CA ILE A 49 -6.42 -23.04 7.39
C ILE A 49 -7.24 -23.81 8.43
N ARG A 50 -6.60 -24.56 9.33
CA ARG A 50 -7.29 -25.32 10.38
C ARG A 50 -8.07 -24.43 11.34
N GLU A 51 -7.51 -23.29 11.73
CA GLU A 51 -8.17 -22.33 12.62
C GLU A 51 -9.43 -21.75 11.96
N ILE A 52 -9.34 -21.40 10.67
CA ILE A 52 -10.45 -20.87 9.88
C ILE A 52 -11.54 -21.94 9.73
N GLY A 53 -11.15 -23.17 9.41
CA GLY A 53 -12.06 -24.32 9.31
C GLY A 53 -12.81 -24.59 10.61
N LEU A 54 -12.11 -24.56 11.75
CA LEU A 54 -12.71 -24.72 13.06
C LEU A 54 -13.71 -23.59 13.38
N ARG A 55 -13.37 -22.33 13.07
CA ARG A 55 -14.29 -21.18 13.25
C ARG A 55 -15.56 -21.31 12.41
N MET A 56 -15.44 -21.75 11.16
CA MET A 56 -16.61 -21.96 10.30
C MET A 56 -17.47 -23.14 10.76
N ALA A 57 -16.85 -24.22 11.28
CA ALA A 57 -17.56 -25.37 11.82
C ALA A 57 -18.39 -25.04 13.07
N ILE A 58 -17.96 -24.06 13.87
CA ILE A 58 -18.73 -23.56 15.04
C ILE A 58 -19.72 -22.43 14.68
N GLY A 59 -19.89 -22.11 13.39
CA GLY A 59 -20.92 -21.20 12.90
C GLY A 59 -20.47 -19.81 12.44
N ALA A 60 -19.16 -19.54 12.33
CA ALA A 60 -18.70 -18.28 11.72
C ALA A 60 -19.08 -18.21 10.24
N THR A 61 -19.62 -17.08 9.79
CA THR A 61 -19.99 -16.93 8.38
C THR A 61 -18.75 -16.65 7.52
N PRO A 62 -18.76 -17.02 6.23
CA PRO A 62 -17.74 -16.59 5.26
C PRO A 62 -17.48 -15.07 5.28
N GLY A 63 -18.53 -14.28 5.53
CA GLY A 63 -18.43 -12.83 5.64
C GLY A 63 -17.60 -12.36 6.84
N ASP A 64 -17.69 -13.06 7.97
CA ASP A 64 -16.92 -12.74 9.18
C ASP A 64 -15.42 -12.98 8.96
N ILE A 65 -15.09 -14.11 8.33
CA ILE A 65 -13.71 -14.46 7.96
C ILE A 65 -13.16 -13.43 6.96
N GLN A 66 -13.95 -13.07 5.94
CA GLN A 66 -13.52 -12.06 4.96
C GLN A 66 -13.24 -10.71 5.62
N ARG A 67 -14.13 -10.24 6.51
CA ARG A 67 -13.96 -8.97 7.23
C ARG A 67 -12.74 -8.99 8.14
N GLN A 68 -12.47 -10.10 8.80
CA GLN A 68 -11.29 -10.27 9.65
C GLN A 68 -9.99 -10.10 8.85
N PHE A 69 -9.84 -10.84 7.75
CA PHE A 69 -8.63 -10.75 6.93
C PHE A 69 -8.50 -9.39 6.23
N LEU A 70 -9.62 -8.78 5.82
CA LEU A 70 -9.60 -7.44 5.25
C LEU A 70 -9.18 -6.40 6.29
N ALA A 71 -9.63 -6.52 7.54
CA ALA A 71 -9.18 -5.67 8.63
C ALA A 71 -7.68 -5.88 8.92
N GLU A 72 -7.18 -7.11 8.86
CA GLU A 72 -5.74 -7.42 8.99
C GLU A 72 -4.93 -6.75 7.86
N ALA A 73 -5.42 -6.80 6.62
CA ALA A 73 -4.83 -6.09 5.48
C ALA A 73 -4.77 -4.58 5.71
N MET A 74 -5.87 -4.01 6.20
CA MET A 74 -5.96 -2.58 6.51
C MET A 74 -5.00 -2.18 7.63
N MET A 75 -4.89 -2.97 8.70
CA MET A 75 -3.95 -2.71 9.80
C MET A 75 -2.50 -2.72 9.31
N ILE A 76 -2.12 -3.70 8.49
CA ILE A 76 -0.78 -3.77 7.89
C ILE A 76 -0.53 -2.54 7.00
N SER A 77 -1.51 -2.16 6.18
CA SER A 77 -1.37 -1.04 5.23
C SER A 77 -1.33 0.32 5.92
N LEU A 78 -2.14 0.52 6.97
CA LEU A 78 -2.12 1.72 7.80
C LEU A 78 -0.84 1.80 8.63
N GLY A 79 -0.39 0.69 9.21
CA GLY A 79 0.86 0.63 9.96
C GLY A 79 2.07 0.92 9.06
N GLY A 80 2.17 0.26 7.91
CA GLY A 80 3.20 0.52 6.92
C GLY A 80 3.13 1.94 6.36
N GLY A 81 1.93 2.47 6.11
CA GLY A 81 1.71 3.84 5.69
C GLY A 81 2.17 4.87 6.72
N ALA A 82 1.83 4.69 7.99
CA ALA A 82 2.27 5.57 9.08
C ALA A 82 3.79 5.57 9.23
N ILE A 83 4.43 4.39 9.17
CA ILE A 83 5.89 4.26 9.20
C ILE A 83 6.52 4.93 7.97
N GLY A 84 5.95 4.70 6.78
CA GLY A 84 6.40 5.33 5.53
C GLY A 84 6.31 6.85 5.57
N ILE A 85 5.22 7.41 6.12
CA ILE A 85 5.05 8.85 6.31
C ILE A 85 6.10 9.39 7.29
N ALA A 86 6.32 8.71 8.41
CA ALA A 86 7.33 9.11 9.40
C ALA A 86 8.74 9.14 8.79
N ILE A 87 9.11 8.10 8.03
CA ILE A 87 10.39 8.02 7.32
C ILE A 87 10.47 9.09 6.23
N GLY A 88 9.40 9.32 5.47
CA GLY A 88 9.35 10.33 4.42
C GLY A 88 9.53 11.75 4.97
N ILE A 89 8.79 12.10 6.02
CA ILE A 89 8.91 13.39 6.71
C ILE A 89 10.32 13.53 7.32
N GLY A 90 10.80 12.53 8.06
CA GLY A 90 12.13 12.54 8.68
C GLY A 90 13.25 12.67 7.66
N GLY A 91 13.19 11.91 6.56
CA GLY A 91 14.15 11.98 5.46
C GLY A 91 14.11 13.33 4.75
N SER A 92 12.93 13.92 4.57
CA SER A 92 12.78 15.25 3.96
C SER A 92 13.37 16.36 4.83
N LEU A 93 13.17 16.31 6.16
CA LEU A 93 13.78 17.23 7.12
C LEU A 93 15.30 17.12 7.13
N LEU A 94 15.83 15.89 7.07
CA LEU A 94 17.26 15.64 7.03
C LEU A 94 17.87 16.15 5.71
N ALA A 95 17.19 15.89 4.58
CA ALA A 95 17.57 16.39 3.27
C ALA A 95 17.56 17.93 3.20
N SER A 96 16.60 18.58 3.88
CA SER A 96 16.58 20.05 3.98
C SER A 96 17.73 20.62 4.81
N ARG A 97 18.31 19.85 5.74
CA ARG A 97 19.46 20.31 6.54
C ARG A 97 20.80 20.16 5.82
N TYR A 98 20.95 19.10 5.02
CA TYR A 98 22.20 18.80 4.31
C TYR A 98 22.20 19.20 2.83
N GLY A 99 21.03 19.40 2.22
CA GLY A 99 20.86 19.72 0.82
C GLY A 99 20.24 21.09 0.60
N ALA A 100 20.65 21.78 -0.47
CA ALA A 100 20.11 23.08 -0.88
C ALA A 100 18.72 23.00 -1.55
N LEU A 101 17.99 21.88 -1.37
CA LEU A 101 16.69 21.67 -1.99
C LEU A 101 15.58 22.14 -1.04
N PRO A 102 14.73 23.10 -1.45
CA PRO A 102 13.61 23.52 -0.63
C PRO A 102 12.60 22.38 -0.50
N VAL A 103 12.41 21.89 0.72
CA VAL A 103 11.41 20.87 1.05
C VAL A 103 10.15 21.57 1.54
N GLN A 104 9.03 21.31 0.88
CA GLN A 104 7.71 21.75 1.33
C GLN A 104 6.85 20.53 1.66
N LEU A 105 6.35 20.49 2.89
CA LEU A 105 5.42 19.46 3.33
C LEU A 105 4.00 19.93 3.02
N ASP A 106 3.37 19.29 2.04
CA ASP A 106 1.97 19.53 1.71
C ASP A 106 1.08 18.44 2.32
N PHE A 107 0.18 18.86 3.21
CA PHE A 107 -0.76 17.97 3.87
C PHE A 107 -1.71 17.28 2.88
N GLN A 108 -2.09 17.93 1.79
CA GLN A 108 -2.95 17.32 0.76
C GLN A 108 -2.24 16.16 0.07
N VAL A 109 -0.95 16.29 -0.22
CA VAL A 109 -0.15 15.24 -0.85
C VAL A 109 0.03 14.06 0.10
N ILE A 110 0.29 14.31 1.38
CA ILE A 110 0.40 13.26 2.41
C ILE A 110 -0.94 12.52 2.57
N ALA A 111 -2.06 13.25 2.65
CA ALA A 111 -3.38 12.66 2.74
C ALA A 111 -3.71 11.81 1.50
N LEU A 112 -3.39 12.31 0.29
CA LEU A 112 -3.58 11.56 -0.95
C LEU A 112 -2.74 10.29 -0.99
N ALA A 113 -1.45 10.37 -0.63
CA ALA A 113 -0.55 9.21 -0.57
C ALA A 113 -1.06 8.16 0.44
N THR A 114 -1.56 8.61 1.60
CA THR A 114 -2.17 7.73 2.61
C THR A 114 -3.41 7.03 2.07
N ALA A 115 -4.29 7.77 1.37
CA ALA A 115 -5.48 7.20 0.74
C ALA A 115 -5.12 6.14 -0.30
N PHE A 116 -4.09 6.39 -1.13
CA PHE A 116 -3.58 5.39 -2.07
C PHE A 116 -3.04 4.14 -1.37
N ALA A 117 -2.25 4.29 -0.31
CA ALA A 117 -1.73 3.16 0.45
C ALA A 117 -2.86 2.27 1.03
N VAL A 118 -3.90 2.89 1.62
CA VAL A 118 -5.08 2.19 2.14
C VAL A 118 -5.84 1.50 1.01
N ALA A 119 -6.08 2.21 -0.10
CA ALA A 119 -6.78 1.65 -1.25
C ALA A 119 -6.05 0.43 -1.83
N THR A 120 -4.72 0.48 -1.94
CA THR A 120 -3.94 -0.66 -2.41
C THR A 120 -3.94 -1.83 -1.45
N GLY A 121 -3.86 -1.56 -0.15
CA GLY A 121 -4.01 -2.57 0.89
C GLY A 121 -5.33 -3.32 0.80
N LEU A 122 -6.42 -2.56 0.65
CA LEU A 122 -7.77 -3.09 0.48
C LEU A 122 -7.89 -3.92 -0.81
N PHE A 123 -7.39 -3.39 -1.92
CA PHE A 123 -7.45 -4.05 -3.23
C PHE A 123 -6.70 -5.38 -3.25
N PHE A 124 -5.44 -5.38 -2.81
CA PHE A 124 -4.61 -6.58 -2.81
C PHE A 124 -4.95 -7.56 -1.68
N GLY A 125 -5.51 -7.09 -0.56
CA GLY A 125 -6.01 -7.93 0.53
C GLY A 125 -7.37 -8.56 0.26
N TYR A 126 -8.18 -8.01 -0.65
CA TYR A 126 -9.51 -8.53 -0.95
C TYR A 126 -9.50 -9.94 -1.52
N TYR A 127 -8.60 -10.22 -2.47
CA TYR A 127 -8.47 -11.54 -3.09
C TYR A 127 -8.16 -12.66 -2.07
N PRO A 128 -7.10 -12.57 -1.26
CA PRO A 128 -6.80 -13.62 -0.26
C PRO A 128 -7.88 -13.71 0.83
N ALA A 129 -8.45 -12.58 1.28
CA ALA A 129 -9.56 -12.61 2.24
C ALA A 129 -10.79 -13.34 1.68
N ARG A 130 -11.10 -13.14 0.40
CA ARG A 130 -12.18 -13.85 -0.28
C ARG A 130 -11.86 -15.33 -0.48
N LYS A 131 -10.59 -15.67 -0.71
CA LYS A 131 -10.13 -17.06 -0.80
C LYS A 131 -10.28 -17.76 0.57
N ALA A 132 -9.88 -17.12 1.66
CA ALA A 132 -10.03 -17.61 3.03
C ALA A 132 -11.49 -17.91 3.40
N ALA A 133 -12.38 -16.97 3.07
CA ALA A 133 -13.82 -17.09 3.34
C ALA A 133 -14.52 -18.22 2.58
N ARG A 134 -13.93 -18.74 1.50
CA ARG A 134 -14.51 -19.77 0.64
C ARG A 134 -13.91 -21.16 0.88
N LEU A 135 -13.09 -21.34 1.91
CA LEU A 135 -12.61 -22.66 2.29
C LEU A 135 -13.78 -23.54 2.76
N ASP A 136 -13.78 -24.80 2.33
CA ASP A 136 -14.70 -25.81 2.87
C ASP A 136 -14.22 -26.21 4.28
N PRO A 137 -15.05 -26.07 5.32
CA PRO A 137 -14.69 -26.45 6.69
C PRO A 137 -14.22 -27.90 6.82
N ILE A 138 -14.80 -28.81 6.03
CA ILE A 138 -14.47 -30.24 6.09
C ILE A 138 -13.07 -30.47 5.50
N GLU A 139 -12.76 -29.81 4.39
CA GLU A 139 -11.45 -29.92 3.74
C GLU A 139 -10.36 -29.22 4.57
N ALA A 140 -10.69 -28.09 5.20
CA ALA A 140 -9.80 -27.34 6.08
C ALA A 140 -9.39 -28.10 7.36
N LEU A 141 -10.24 -29.00 7.87
CA LEU A 141 -9.94 -29.85 9.03
C LEU A 141 -9.15 -31.11 8.65
N ARG A 142 -9.20 -31.52 7.38
CA ARG A 142 -8.53 -32.72 6.89
C ARG A 142 -7.04 -32.49 6.59
N GLN A 143 -6.67 -31.28 6.18
CA GLN A 143 -5.29 -30.80 6.08
C GLN A 143 -4.76 -30.50 7.49
#